data_AF-A0A7C5TNE9-F1
#
_entry.id   AF-A0A7C5TNE9-F1
#
_cell.length_a   1.000
_cell.length_b   1.000
_cell.length_c   1.000
_cell.angle_alpha   90.00
_cell.angle_beta   90.00
_cell.angle_gamma   90.00
#
_symmetry.space_group_name_H-M   'P 1'
#
loop_
_entity.id
_entity.type
_entity.pdbx_description
1 polymer ?
#
loop_
_entity_poly.entity_id
_entity_poly.type
_entity_poly.pdbx_seq_one_letter_code
_entity_poly.pdbx_strand_id
1 'polypeptide(L)' 'MNPSHHPFGRRVGVHLGRPIWEGMRTADGEYVFDRIARCDAEGQWPLDQLREGEILLEPGLIYRRRG' A
#
# COMPACT_ATOMS: atom_id res chain seq x y z
N MET A 1 -2.32 -9.88 -27.43
CA MET A 1 -2.00 -8.79 -26.48
C MET A 1 -3.01 -8.84 -25.36
N ASN A 2 -2.56 -8.96 -24.11
CA ASN A 2 -3.03 -8.11 -23.02
C ASN A 2 -2.07 -8.28 -21.84
N PRO A 3 -1.35 -7.21 -21.45
CA PRO A 3 -0.36 -7.30 -20.40
C PRO A 3 -1.08 -7.58 -19.10
N SER A 4 -0.66 -8.64 -18.43
CA SER A 4 -0.82 -8.94 -17.01
C SER A 4 -1.58 -7.86 -16.22
N HIS A 5 -2.90 -7.94 -16.16
CA HIS A 5 -3.66 -7.25 -15.12
C HIS A 5 -3.32 -7.95 -13.81
N HIS A 6 -2.17 -7.62 -13.23
CA HIS A 6 -1.92 -7.97 -11.84
C HIS A 6 -3.05 -7.35 -11.02
N PRO A 7 -3.61 -8.07 -10.04
CA PRO A 7 -4.66 -7.53 -9.17
C PRO A 7 -4.21 -6.26 -8.42
N PHE A 8 -2.93 -5.93 -8.51
CA PHE A 8 -2.25 -4.79 -7.90
C PHE A 8 -2.03 -3.58 -8.87
N GLY A 9 -2.56 -3.61 -10.09
CA GLY A 9 -2.30 -2.53 -11.06
C GLY A 9 -0.82 -2.41 -11.45
N ARG A 10 -0.37 -1.23 -11.90
CA ARG A 10 1.02 -0.99 -12.32
C ARG A 10 1.95 -0.80 -11.11
N ARG A 11 3.22 -1.21 -11.24
CA ARG A 11 4.25 -0.87 -10.25
C ARG A 11 4.58 0.62 -10.35
N VAL A 12 4.48 1.34 -9.24
CA VAL A 12 4.72 2.80 -9.16
C VAL A 12 6.02 3.15 -8.42
N GLY A 13 6.60 2.18 -7.70
CA GLY A 13 7.86 2.40 -6.98
C GLY A 13 8.42 1.14 -6.36
N VAL A 14 9.46 1.32 -5.56
CA VAL A 14 10.08 0.29 -4.72
C VAL A 14 10.38 0.90 -3.36
N HIS A 15 10.04 0.20 -2.28
CA HIS A 15 10.36 0.60 -0.91
C HIS A 15 10.92 -0.60 -0.14
N LEU A 16 12.10 -0.42 0.45
CA LEU A 16 12.82 -1.48 1.18
C LEU A 16 12.93 -2.80 0.39
N GLY A 17 13.24 -2.69 -0.91
CA GLY A 17 13.36 -3.83 -1.82
C GLY A 17 12.03 -4.46 -2.27
N ARG A 18 10.88 -3.98 -1.77
CA ARG A 18 9.55 -4.48 -2.16
C ARG A 18 8.87 -3.54 -3.16
N PRO A 19 8.18 -4.06 -4.18
CA PRO A 19 7.46 -3.22 -5.14
C PRO A 19 6.29 -2.48 -4.47
N ILE A 20 6.14 -1.21 -4.79
CA ILE A 20 4.94 -0.43 -4.50
C ILE A 20 4.04 -0.54 -5.71
N TRP A 21 2.81 -0.99 -5.48
CA TRP A 21 1.80 -1.15 -6.51
C TRP A 21 0.84 0.04 -6.46
N GLU A 22 0.34 0.48 -7.63
CA GLU A 22 -0.58 1.62 -7.72
C GLU A 22 -1.86 1.40 -6.91
N GLY A 23 -2.33 0.16 -6.87
CA GLY A 23 -3.46 -0.21 -6.05
C GLY A 23 -3.51 -1.70 -5.84
N MET A 24 -4.62 -2.18 -5.29
CA MET A 24 -4.87 -3.59 -5.14
C MET A 24 -6.35 -3.88 -4.96
N ARG A 25 -6.80 -5.02 -5.47
CA ARG A 25 -8.15 -5.53 -5.25
C ARG A 25 -8.08 -6.74 -4.32
N THR A 26 -8.73 -6.63 -3.17
CA THR A 26 -8.89 -7.72 -2.19
C THR A 26 -10.36 -8.11 -2.09
N ALA A 27 -10.67 -9.14 -1.30
CA ALA A 27 -12.06 -9.51 -1.01
C ALA A 27 -12.81 -8.38 -0.26
N ASP A 28 -12.09 -7.58 0.52
CA ASP A 28 -12.64 -6.49 1.34
C ASP A 28 -12.85 -5.19 0.56
N GLY A 29 -12.28 -5.08 -0.65
CA GLY A 29 -12.47 -3.94 -1.54
C GLY A 29 -11.25 -3.59 -2.38
N GLU A 30 -11.34 -2.45 -3.05
CA GLU A 30 -10.24 -1.88 -3.82
C GLU A 30 -9.49 -0.85 -2.97
N TYR A 31 -8.17 -0.85 -3.07
CA TYR A 31 -7.27 0.05 -2.36
C TYR A 31 -6.29 0.69 -3.33
N VAL A 32 -5.86 1.91 -3.06
CA VAL A 32 -4.85 2.64 -3.84
C VAL A 32 -3.72 3.09 -2.94
N PHE A 33 -2.49 3.03 -3.45
CA PHE A 33 -1.34 3.51 -2.70
C PHE A 33 -1.50 5.00 -2.42
N ASP A 34 -1.24 5.38 -1.17
CA ASP A 34 -1.33 6.77 -0.74
C ASP A 34 0.05 7.31 -0.33
N ARG A 35 0.69 6.67 0.66
CA ARG A 35 1.95 7.15 1.23
C ARG A 35 2.76 6.05 1.90
N ILE A 36 4.03 6.35 2.18
CA ILE A 36 4.89 5.53 3.03
C ILE A 36 4.69 6.00 4.48
N ALA A 37 4.49 5.04 5.37
CA ALA A 37 4.39 5.26 6.80
C ALA A 37 5.70 5.80 7.38
N ARG A 38 5.60 6.70 8.35
CA ARG A 38 6.74 7.07 9.19
C ARG A 38 7.15 5.85 10.01
N CYS A 39 8.44 5.58 9.97
CA CYS A 39 9.12 4.62 10.83
C CYS A 39 9.63 5.37 12.06
N ASP A 40 9.40 4.84 13.26
CA ASP A 40 9.90 5.42 14.50
C ASP A 40 11.36 5.02 14.79
N ALA A 41 11.88 5.50 15.92
CA ALA A 41 13.26 5.23 16.34
C ALA A 41 13.51 3.75 16.68
N GLU A 42 12.46 2.95 16.89
CA GLU A 42 12.54 1.52 17.19
C GLU A 42 12.39 0.65 15.93
N GLY A 43 12.23 1.28 14.76
CA GLY A 43 12.07 0.58 13.50
C GLY A 43 10.64 0.07 13.26
N GLN A 44 9.65 0.58 14.00
CA GLN A 44 8.25 0.19 13.85
C GLN A 44 7.47 1.23 13.02
N TRP A 45 6.33 0.82 12.47
CA TRP A 45 5.39 1.71 11.78
C TRP A 45 4.13 1.88 12.64
N PRO A 46 4.05 2.97 13.44
CA PRO A 46 2.93 3.18 14.35
C PRO A 46 1.59 3.25 13.61
N LEU A 47 0.53 2.64 14.16
CA LEU A 47 -0.78 2.61 13.50
C LEU A 47 -1.58 3.91 13.65
N ASP A 48 -1.19 4.82 14.56
CA ASP A 48 -1.88 6.10 14.79
C ASP A 48 -1.85 7.04 13.57
N GLN A 49 -0.95 6.78 12.62
CA GLN A 49 -0.87 7.52 11.37
C GLN A 49 -1.90 7.08 10.32
N LEU A 50 -2.65 5.98 10.57
CA LEU A 50 -3.72 5.51 9.70
C LEU A 50 -5.00 6.31 9.94
N ARG A 51 -5.67 6.65 8.84
CA ARG A 51 -7.02 7.21 8.83
C ARG A 51 -8.05 6.10 8.63
N GLU A 52 -9.32 6.41 8.85
CA GLU A 52 -10.40 5.45 8.63
C GLU A 52 -10.39 4.91 7.20
N GLY A 53 -10.49 3.59 7.06
CA GLY A 53 -10.45 2.91 5.75
C GLY A 53 -9.06 2.80 5.11
N GLU A 54 -8.00 3.18 5.82
CA GLU A 54 -6.62 2.93 5.42
C GLU A 54 -6.09 1.63 6.02
N ILE A 55 -5.16 1.01 5.30
CA ILE A 55 -4.45 -0.19 5.72
C ILE A 55 -2.94 0.02 5.58
N LEU A 56 -2.20 -0.53 6.53
CA LEU A 56 -0.74 -0.59 6.51
C LEU A 56 -0.31 -1.98 6.03
N LEU A 57 0.49 -2.03 4.98
CA LEU A 57 1.18 -3.24 4.54
C LEU A 57 2.66 -3.11 4.83
N GLU A 58 3.28 -4.18 5.31
CA GLU A 58 4.74 -4.17 5.46
C GLU A 58 5.41 -4.03 4.08
N PRO A 59 6.49 -3.24 3.94
CA PRO A 59 7.21 -2.59 5.02
C PRO A 59 6.83 -1.10 5.08
N GLY A 60 5.69 -0.77 5.67
CA GLY A 60 5.25 0.62 5.86
C GLY A 60 4.57 1.27 4.65
N LEU A 61 3.85 0.52 3.82
CA LEU A 61 3.07 1.06 2.71
C LEU A 61 1.62 1.28 3.15
N ILE A 62 1.16 2.53 3.12
CA ILE A 62 -0.23 2.87 3.44
C ILE A 62 -1.03 2.91 2.15
N TYR A 63 -2.09 2.12 2.11
CA TYR A 63 -3.08 2.13 1.06
C TYR A 63 -4.42 2.60 1.63
N ARG A 64 -5.14 3.42 0.88
CA ARG A 64 -6.49 3.88 1.23
C ARG A 64 -7.53 3.16 0.41
N ARG A 65 -8.70 2.88 0.99
CA ARG A 65 -9.83 2.32 0.25
C ARG A 65 -10.22 3.25 -0.90
N ARG A 66 -10.40 2.66 -2.08
CA ARG A 66 -10.93 3.31 -3.28
C ARG A 66 -12.45 3.29 -3.15
N GLY A 67 -13.01 4.43 -2.75
CA GLY A 67 -14.44 4.72 -2.80
C GLY A 67 -14.90 5.10 -4.20
#